data_AF-A0AA38ILF8-F1
#
_entry.id   AF-A0AA38ILF8-F1
#
_cell.length_a   1.000
_cell.length_b   1.000
_cell.length_c   1.000
_cell.angle_alpha   90.00
_cell.angle_beta   90.00
_cell.angle_gamma   90.00
#
_symmetry.space_group_name_H-M   'P 1'
#
loop_
_entity.id
_entity.type
_entity.pdbx_description
1 polymer ?
#
loop_
_entity_poly.entity_id
_entity_poly.type
_entity_poly.pdbx_seq_one_letter_code
_entity_poly.pdbx_strand_id
1 'polypeptide(L)'
;MIEYSTSNNLIITNTFYEHKDKYTRVVANRNEKSIIDYILVEKSNRTAIEDVRIMKGAEIDSDHFLLVGKIKQPNKNGNEGKHDYITEQPETLKAYILQEQEVAEKYEEAINKEIQK
;
A
#
# COMPACT_ATOMS: atom_id res chain seq x y z
N MET A 1 1.45 19.06 -3.56
CA MET A 1 2.34 17.93 -3.88
C MET A 1 3.60 18.40 -4.61
N ILE A 2 3.52 18.95 -5.83
CA ILE A 2 4.69 19.46 -6.58
C ILE A 2 5.47 20.53 -5.81
N GLU A 3 4.77 21.52 -5.26
CA GLU A 3 5.38 22.60 -4.47
C GLU A 3 6.08 22.04 -3.22
N TYR A 4 5.38 21.20 -2.45
CA TYR A 4 5.96 20.51 -1.30
C TYR A 4 7.22 19.70 -1.67
N SER A 5 7.19 18.93 -2.75
CA SER A 5 8.35 18.16 -3.21
C SER A 5 9.51 19.08 -3.58
N THR A 6 9.24 20.18 -4.27
CA THR A 6 10.27 21.19 -4.61
C THR A 6 10.88 21.81 -3.37
N SER A 7 10.06 22.25 -2.40
CA SER A 7 10.53 22.87 -1.16
C SER A 7 11.31 21.93 -0.25
N ASN A 8 11.07 20.62 -0.34
CA ASN A 8 11.71 19.61 0.50
C ASN A 8 12.77 18.77 -0.24
N ASN A 9 13.19 19.18 -1.43
CA ASN A 9 14.18 18.45 -2.24
C ASN A 9 13.81 16.97 -2.51
N LEU A 10 12.51 16.71 -2.72
CA LEU A 10 11.96 15.41 -3.08
C LEU A 10 11.71 15.31 -4.58
N ILE A 11 11.87 14.11 -5.13
CA ILE A 11 11.55 13.78 -6.52
C ILE A 11 10.36 12.82 -6.58
N ILE A 12 9.53 12.97 -7.61
CA ILE A 12 8.36 12.12 -7.86
C ILE A 12 8.81 10.98 -8.79
N THR A 13 9.07 9.80 -8.25
CA THR A 13 9.76 8.74 -9.01
C THR A 13 8.89 8.04 -10.05
N ASN A 14 7.56 8.17 -9.98
CA ASN A 14 6.62 7.54 -10.91
C ASN A 14 6.87 7.85 -12.39
N THR A 15 7.50 8.99 -12.70
CA THR A 15 7.72 9.45 -14.08
C THR A 15 9.15 9.24 -14.57
N PHE A 16 10.03 8.65 -13.75
CA PHE A 16 11.45 8.49 -14.08
C PHE A 16 11.73 7.26 -14.93
N TYR A 17 10.83 6.27 -14.91
CA TYR A 17 10.96 4.99 -15.61
C TYR A 17 9.84 4.85 -16.63
N GLU A 18 10.19 4.41 -17.84
CA GLU A 18 9.21 4.26 -18.90
C GLU A 18 8.47 2.92 -18.76
N HIS A 19 7.17 3.01 -18.52
CA HIS A 19 6.28 1.86 -18.44
C HIS A 19 5.00 2.10 -19.27
N LYS A 20 4.41 1.00 -19.75
CA LYS A 20 3.13 1.01 -20.48
C LYS A 20 2.00 1.54 -19.61
N ASP A 21 2.02 1.19 -18.33
CA ASP A 21 0.98 1.52 -17.37
C ASP A 21 1.42 2.71 -16.51
N LYS A 22 0.57 3.75 -16.46
CA LYS A 22 0.85 5.01 -15.75
C LYS A 22 -0.20 5.38 -14.71
N TYR A 23 -1.40 4.82 -14.81
CA TYR A 23 -2.53 5.16 -13.93
C TYR A 23 -2.55 4.26 -12.70
N THR A 24 -2.52 4.87 -11.51
CA THR A 24 -2.59 4.17 -10.24
C THR A 24 -4.03 3.97 -9.78
N ARG A 25 -5.00 4.67 -10.39
CA ARG A 25 -6.44 4.49 -10.13
C ARG A 25 -7.23 4.45 -11.42
N VAL A 26 -8.18 3.52 -11.52
CA VAL A 26 -9.10 3.36 -12.65
C VAL A 26 -10.51 3.04 -12.15
N VAL A 27 -11.45 3.94 -12.43
CA VAL A 27 -12.87 3.74 -12.12
C VAL A 27 -13.58 3.29 -13.38
N ALA A 28 -13.85 1.99 -13.50
CA ALA A 28 -14.46 1.40 -14.70
C ALA A 28 -15.80 2.06 -15.06
N ASN A 29 -16.66 2.30 -14.06
CA ASN A 29 -18.00 2.85 -14.27
C ASN A 29 -18.02 4.27 -14.82
N ARG A 30 -16.95 5.04 -14.62
CA ARG A 30 -16.86 6.45 -15.02
C ARG A 30 -15.84 6.70 -16.12
N ASN A 31 -15.15 5.65 -16.59
CA ASN A 31 -14.02 5.74 -17.50
C ASN A 31 -12.95 6.75 -17.02
N GLU A 32 -12.81 6.90 -15.71
CA GLU A 32 -11.85 7.82 -15.08
C GLU A 32 -10.54 7.08 -14.84
N LYS A 33 -9.42 7.73 -15.17
CA LYS A 33 -8.07 7.23 -14.91
C LYS A 33 -7.23 8.35 -14.32
N SER A 34 -6.57 8.08 -13.20
CA SER A 34 -5.77 9.09 -12.51
C SER A 34 -4.48 8.51 -11.95
N ILE A 35 -3.52 9.39 -11.71
CA ILE A 35 -2.29 9.11 -10.94
C ILE A 35 -2.48 9.88 -9.65
N ILE A 36 -2.79 9.18 -8.56
CA ILE A 36 -2.97 9.80 -7.24
C ILE A 36 -2.13 9.15 -6.15
N ASP A 37 -1.44 8.07 -6.48
CA ASP A 37 -0.47 7.39 -5.63
C ASP A 37 0.93 7.72 -6.14
N TYR A 38 1.82 8.13 -5.23
CA TYR A 38 3.15 8.60 -5.60
C TYR A 38 4.19 8.07 -4.62
N ILE A 39 5.34 7.68 -5.16
CA ILE A 39 6.55 7.45 -4.37
C ILE A 39 7.40 8.72 -4.47
N LEU A 40 7.67 9.32 -3.31
CA LEU A 40 8.57 10.46 -3.16
C LEU A 40 9.88 9.99 -2.57
N VAL A 41 10.99 10.44 -3.15
CA VAL A 41 12.33 10.10 -2.68
C VAL A 41 13.16 11.36 -2.59
N GLU A 42 14.01 11.47 -1.57
CA GLU A 42 14.99 12.56 -1.51
C GLU A 42 15.88 12.55 -2.76
N LYS A 43 16.11 13.72 -3.36
CA LYS A 43 16.87 13.85 -4.61
C LYS A 43 18.27 13.21 -4.54
N SER A 44 18.91 13.25 -3.38
CA SER A 44 20.21 12.62 -3.12
C SER A 44 20.19 11.09 -3.26
N ASN A 45 19.06 10.46 -2.92
CA ASN A 45 18.86 9.01 -2.94
C ASN A 45 18.31 8.49 -4.28
N ARG A 46 18.16 9.36 -5.30
CA ARG A 46 17.65 8.99 -6.63
C ARG A 46 18.38 7.78 -7.23
N THR A 47 19.70 7.69 -7.04
CA THR A 47 20.54 6.63 -7.62
C THR A 47 20.33 5.26 -6.98
N ALA A 48 19.73 5.23 -5.78
CA ALA A 48 19.34 3.98 -5.13
C ALA A 48 18.02 3.43 -5.69
N ILE A 49 17.21 4.24 -6.38
CA ILE A 49 15.97 3.76 -6.97
C ILE A 49 16.29 3.08 -8.30
N GLU A 50 15.93 1.82 -8.44
CA GLU A 50 16.17 1.04 -9.65
C GLU A 50 14.98 1.08 -10.62
N ASP A 51 13.76 1.06 -10.08
CA ASP A 51 12.53 1.02 -10.87
C ASP A 51 11.33 1.47 -10.04
N VAL A 52 10.32 2.07 -10.67
CA VAL A 52 9.04 2.41 -10.01
C VAL A 52 7.90 2.16 -10.97
N ARG A 53 7.05 1.18 -10.66
CA ARG A 53 6.04 0.67 -11.59
C ARG A 53 4.72 0.32 -10.94
N ILE A 54 3.69 0.27 -11.77
CA ILE A 54 2.35 -0.16 -11.35
C ILE A 54 2.22 -1.68 -11.54
N MET A 55 1.61 -2.35 -10.57
CA MET A 55 1.31 -3.78 -10.60
C MET A 55 -0.20 -4.01 -10.74
N LYS A 56 -0.64 -4.33 -11.96
CA LYS A 56 -2.02 -4.72 -12.30
C LYS A 56 -2.16 -6.24 -12.13
N GLY A 57 -2.63 -6.69 -10.98
CA GLY A 57 -2.73 -8.12 -10.66
C GLY A 57 -2.56 -8.44 -9.18
N ALA A 58 -2.16 -7.46 -8.37
CA ALA A 58 -2.41 -7.53 -6.94
C ALA A 58 -3.90 -7.21 -6.72
N GLU A 59 -4.72 -8.25 -6.50
CA GLU A 59 -6.16 -8.11 -6.29
C GLU A 59 -6.43 -7.52 -4.90
N ILE A 60 -6.84 -6.25 -4.84
CA ILE A 60 -7.22 -5.56 -3.60
C ILE A 60 -8.71 -5.13 -3.63
N ASP A 61 -9.49 -5.56 -4.63
CA ASP A 61 -10.90 -5.12 -4.83
C ASP A 61 -11.09 -3.60 -4.63
N SER A 62 -10.11 -2.83 -5.10
CA SER A 62 -10.07 -1.37 -5.04
C SER A 62 -10.01 -0.82 -6.45
N ASP A 63 -10.47 0.42 -6.64
CA ASP A 63 -10.23 1.18 -7.86
C ASP A 63 -8.76 1.60 -8.01
N HIS A 64 -7.89 1.29 -7.03
CA HIS A 64 -6.45 1.52 -7.07
C HIS A 64 -5.64 0.27 -7.47
N PHE A 65 -4.59 0.50 -8.26
CA PHE A 65 -3.51 -0.44 -8.53
C PHE A 65 -2.32 -0.16 -7.62
N LEU A 66 -1.60 -1.22 -7.25
CA LEU A 66 -0.42 -1.11 -6.42
C LEU A 66 0.72 -0.41 -7.17
N LEU A 67 1.34 0.58 -6.51
CA LEU A 67 2.56 1.25 -6.97
C LEU A 67 3.77 0.70 -6.21
N VAL A 68 4.75 0.17 -6.93
CA VAL A 68 5.90 -0.54 -6.35
C VAL A 68 7.20 0.13 -6.75
N GLY A 69 8.05 0.42 -5.76
CA GLY A 69 9.41 0.91 -5.97
C GLY A 69 10.46 -0.17 -5.67
N LYS A 70 11.39 -0.37 -6.60
CA LYS A 70 12.56 -1.23 -6.42
C LYS A 70 13.74 -0.38 -6.01
N ILE A 71 14.37 -0.72 -4.89
CA ILE A 71 15.47 0.04 -4.30
C ILE A 71 16.72 -0.85 -4.21
N LYS A 72 17.84 -0.34 -4.69
CA LYS A 72 19.16 -0.91 -4.55
C LYS A 72 19.65 -0.68 -3.13
N GLN A 73 19.77 -1.74 -2.35
CA GLN A 73 20.48 -1.68 -1.08
C GLN A 73 22.00 -1.70 -1.34
N PRO A 74 22.78 -0.78 -0.76
CA PRO A 74 24.23 -0.91 -0.77
C PRO A 74 24.60 -2.16 0.04
N ASN A 75 25.46 -3.03 -0.53
CA ASN A 75 25.97 -4.22 0.16
C ASN A 75 26.61 -3.82 1.49
N LYS A 76 25.86 -3.99 2.59
CA LYS A 76 26.45 -4.12 3.91
C LYS A 76 26.95 -5.56 3.97
N ASN A 77 28.26 -5.74 3.93
CA ASN A 77 28.87 -7.04 4.19
C ASN A 77 28.30 -7.60 5.50
N GLY A 78 27.55 -8.70 5.43
CA GLY A 78 27.09 -9.46 6.59
C GLY A 78 25.66 -9.12 7.04
N ASN A 79 24.84 -10.18 7.09
CA ASN A 79 23.43 -10.25 7.44
C ASN A 79 22.49 -9.68 6.39
N GLU A 80 21.97 -10.59 5.55
CA GLU A 80 20.62 -10.47 5.00
C GLU A 80 19.68 -10.20 6.18
N GLY A 81 19.52 -8.91 6.50
CA GLY A 81 18.47 -8.46 7.39
C GLY A 81 17.19 -8.93 6.72
N LYS A 82 16.52 -9.90 7.35
CA LYS A 82 15.14 -10.23 7.04
C LYS A 82 14.43 -8.88 6.89
N HIS A 83 13.88 -8.60 5.72
CA HIS A 83 12.97 -7.47 5.60
C HIS A 83 11.91 -7.73 6.66
N ASP A 84 11.92 -6.91 7.71
CA ASP A 84 10.86 -6.89 8.70
C ASP A 84 9.62 -6.40 7.95
N TYR A 85 8.89 -7.35 7.32
CA TYR A 85 7.46 -7.23 7.28
C TYR A 85 7.03 -6.87 8.70
N ILE A 86 6.08 -5.96 8.86
CA ILE A 86 5.41 -5.77 10.14
C ILE A 86 5.00 -7.19 10.61
N THR A 87 5.70 -7.69 11.63
CA THR A 87 5.51 -9.04 12.20
C THR A 87 4.37 -9.06 13.21
N GLU A 88 3.73 -7.91 13.45
CA GLU A 88 2.35 -7.91 13.92
C GLU A 88 1.50 -8.43 12.77
N GLN A 89 1.27 -9.74 12.78
CA GLN A 89 0.11 -10.31 12.12
C GLN A 89 -1.06 -9.40 12.52
N PRO A 90 -1.71 -8.66 11.59
CA PRO A 90 -2.96 -8.02 11.95
C PRO A 90 -3.83 -9.13 12.52
N GLU A 91 -4.36 -8.94 13.74
CA GLU A 91 -5.26 -9.92 14.33
C GLU A 91 -6.31 -10.24 13.28
N THR A 92 -6.24 -11.46 12.73
CA THR A 92 -7.12 -11.84 11.65
C THR A 92 -8.50 -11.97 12.26
N LEU A 93 -9.30 -10.92 12.12
CA LEU A 93 -10.70 -10.95 12.50
C LEU A 93 -11.35 -11.98 11.60
N LYS A 94 -11.62 -13.17 12.15
CA LYS A 94 -12.30 -14.27 11.45
C LYS A 94 -13.78 -13.94 11.32
N ALA A 95 -14.14 -12.87 10.63
CA ALA A 95 -15.52 -12.41 10.47
C ALA A 95 -16.46 -13.51 9.95
N TYR A 96 -15.94 -14.49 9.21
CA TYR A 96 -16.71 -15.64 8.73
C TYR A 96 -17.31 -16.51 9.84
N ILE A 97 -16.75 -16.52 11.07
CA ILE A 97 -17.33 -17.30 12.18
C ILE A 97 -18.67 -16.73 12.64
N LEU A 98 -18.94 -15.46 12.33
CA LEU A 98 -20.25 -14.82 12.58
C LEU A 98 -21.32 -15.29 11.59
N GLN A 99 -20.97 -16.12 10.59
CA GLN A 99 -21.97 -16.79 9.75
C GLN A 99 -22.73 -17.88 10.51
N GLU A 100 -22.14 -18.41 11.59
CA GLU A 100 -22.82 -19.30 12.51
C GLU A 100 -23.74 -18.47 13.43
N GLN A 101 -25.05 -18.67 13.31
CA GLN A 101 -26.05 -17.87 14.02
C GLN A 101 -25.82 -17.87 15.54
N GLU A 102 -25.51 -19.03 16.12
CA GLU A 102 -25.25 -19.16 17.56
C GLU A 102 -24.02 -18.36 18.01
N VAL A 103 -23.02 -18.20 17.13
CA VAL A 103 -21.82 -17.41 17.40
C VAL A 103 -22.16 -15.92 17.30
N ALA A 104 -22.88 -15.50 16.26
CA ALA A 104 -23.30 -14.12 16.08
C ALA A 104 -24.10 -13.58 17.28
N GLU A 105 -25.09 -14.36 17.75
CA GLU A 105 -25.94 -13.99 18.90
C GLU A 105 -25.11 -13.77 20.18
N LYS A 106 -24.15 -14.66 20.47
CA LYS A 106 -23.25 -14.53 21.63
C LYS A 106 -22.36 -13.28 21.56
N TYR A 107 -21.85 -12.95 20.38
CA TYR A 107 -21.05 -11.74 20.18
C TYR A 107 -21.89 -10.47 20.31
N GLU A 108 -23.13 -10.49 19.83
CA GLU A 108 -24.08 -9.36 19.98
C GLU A 108 -24.42 -9.11 21.45
N GLU A 109 -24.69 -10.16 22.23
CA GLU A 109 -24.89 -10.06 23.68
C GLU A 109 -23.68 -9.47 24.40
N ALA A 110 -22.47 -9.91 24.04
CA ALA A 110 -21.23 -9.42 24.63
C ALA A 110 -20.99 -7.94 24.34
N ILE A 111 -21.17 -7.51 23.08
CA ILE A 111 -21.04 -6.12 22.65
C ILE A 111 -22.07 -5.24 23.37
N ASN A 112 -23.34 -5.66 23.42
CA ASN A 112 -24.39 -4.91 24.09
C ASN A 112 -24.12 -4.76 25.60
N LYS A 113 -23.52 -5.76 26.24
CA LYS A 113 -23.13 -5.69 27.65
C LYS A 113 -21.96 -4.72 27.88
N GLU A 114 -21.04 -4.61 26.93
CA GLU A 114 -19.89 -3.72 27.01
C GLU A 114 -20.25 -2.27 26.70
N ILE A 115 -21.20 -2.04 25.79
CA ILE A 115 -21.76 -0.70 25.47
C ILE A 115 -22.57 -0.12 26.65
N GLN A 116 -23.17 -0.96 27.49
CA GLN A 116 -23.97 -0.52 28.65
C GLN A 116 -23.12 -0.27 29.92
N LYS A 117 -21.80 -0.25 29.80
CA LYS A 117 -20.83 -0.03 30.90
C LYS A 117 -20.22 1.36 30.82
#